data_AF-A0A3E0KTC8-F1
#
_entry.id   AF-A0A3E0KTC8-F1
#
_cell.length_a   1.000
_cell.length_b   1.000
_cell.length_c   1.000
_cell.angle_alpha   90.00
_cell.angle_beta   90.00
_cell.angle_gamma   90.00
#
_symmetry.space_group_name_H-M   'P 1'
#
loop_
_entity.id
_entity.type
_entity.pdbx_description
1 polymer ?
#
loop_
_entity_poly.entity_id
_entity_poly.type
_entity_poly.pdbx_seq_one_letter_code
_entity_poly.pdbx_strand_id
1 'polypeptide(L)'
;MWILLRILLYAQFLLGAGRVLGLVRNPFVWEMHIGIGGLAAIIALLLLKSTQAPVNAGLRAAARFMPLVALLIGLARYFDWLIDPFTYWLHVLSGIIAVGLVEAAGGQERRAQRS
;
A
#
# COMPACT_ATOMS: atom_id res chain seq x y z
N MET A 1 8.89 11.73 -6.10
CA MET A 1 7.83 10.72 -6.32
C MET A 1 7.88 9.57 -5.30
N TRP A 2 9.05 9.07 -4.87
CA TRP A 2 9.18 8.19 -3.70
C TRP A 2 8.54 8.74 -2.41
N ILE A 3 8.83 9.99 -2.06
CA ILE A 3 8.27 10.65 -0.86
C ILE A 3 6.73 10.66 -0.92
N LEU A 4 6.17 10.97 -2.10
CA LEU A 4 4.72 10.97 -2.30
C LEU A 4 4.11 9.58 -2.08
N LEU A 5 4.71 8.52 -2.64
CA LEU A 5 4.25 7.15 -2.41
C LEU A 5 4.26 6.79 -0.91
N ARG A 6 5.30 7.18 -0.18
CA ARG A 6 5.39 6.96 1.28
C ARG A 6 4.29 7.69 2.04
N ILE A 7 4.07 8.96 1.72
CA ILE A 7 3.00 9.77 2.33
C ILE A 7 1.64 9.11 2.10
N LEU A 8 1.34 8.67 0.88
CA LEU A 8 0.08 8.02 0.55
C LEU A 8 -0.08 6.68 1.30
N LEU A 9 0.97 5.87 1.38
CA LEU A 9 0.94 4.60 2.10
C LEU A 9 0.79 4.78 3.61
N TYR A 10 1.43 5.79 4.20
CA TYR A 10 1.24 6.13 5.60
C TYR A 10 -0.15 6.70 5.89
N ALA A 11 -0.67 7.54 5.00
CA ALA A 11 -2.06 7.97 5.08
C ALA A 11 -3.00 6.76 5.03
N GLN A 12 -2.78 5.80 4.12
CA GLN A 12 -3.56 4.56 4.09
C GLN A 12 -3.48 3.76 5.37
N PHE A 13 -2.27 3.59 5.90
CA PHE A 13 -2.07 2.86 7.14
C PHE A 13 -2.82 3.52 8.30
N LEU A 14 -2.71 4.85 8.46
CA LEU A 14 -3.38 5.58 9.54
C LEU A 14 -4.91 5.52 9.42
N LEU A 15 -5.44 5.68 8.20
CA LEU A 15 -6.87 5.57 7.93
C LEU A 15 -7.40 4.16 8.22
N GLY A 16 -6.66 3.14 7.75
CA GLY A 16 -6.98 1.73 8.01
C GLY A 16 -6.91 1.40 9.50
N ALA A 17 -5.86 1.81 10.20
CA ALA A 17 -5.69 1.60 11.63
C ALA A 17 -6.79 2.29 12.44
N GLY A 18 -7.13 3.53 12.10
CA GLY A 18 -8.25 4.26 12.71
C GLY A 18 -9.58 3.51 12.56
N ARG A 19 -9.77 2.77 11.47
CA ARG A 19 -10.94 1.90 11.27
C ARG A 19 -10.89 0.62 12.09
N VAL A 20 -9.75 -0.05 12.16
CA VAL A 20 -9.56 -1.27 12.97
C VAL A 20 -9.81 -0.97 14.45
N LEU A 21 -9.32 0.17 14.92
CA LEU A 21 -9.45 0.62 16.31
C LEU A 21 -10.80 1.29 16.62
N GLY A 22 -11.70 1.43 15.64
CA GLY A 22 -13.03 2.02 15.83
C GLY A 22 -13.04 3.55 16.06
N LEU A 23 -11.93 4.22 15.76
CA LEU A 23 -11.74 5.67 15.91
C LEU A 23 -12.38 6.48 14.78
N VAL A 24 -12.52 5.86 13.60
CA VAL A 24 -13.08 6.50 12.40
C VAL A 24 -14.41 5.84 12.02
N ARG A 25 -15.49 6.62 12.11
CA ARG A 25 -16.86 6.19 11.76
C ARG A 25 -17.47 6.97 10.59
N ASN A 26 -16.79 8.00 10.10
CA ASN A 26 -17.31 8.88 9.05
C ASN A 26 -17.16 8.22 7.65
N PRO A 27 -18.23 8.12 6.85
CA PRO A 27 -18.20 7.52 5.52
C PRO A 27 -17.32 8.28 4.51
N PHE A 28 -17.15 9.60 4.61
CA PHE A 28 -16.26 10.33 3.69
C PHE A 28 -14.79 9.92 3.84
N VAL A 29 -14.40 9.47 5.03
CA VAL A 29 -13.05 8.95 5.27
C VAL A 29 -12.82 7.63 4.53
N TRP A 30 -13.90 6.92 4.20
CA TRP A 30 -13.85 5.68 3.42
C TRP A 30 -13.56 5.91 1.95
N GLU A 31 -14.26 6.86 1.33
CA GLU A 31 -14.00 7.26 -0.06
C GLU A 31 -12.57 7.79 -0.22
N MET A 32 -12.11 8.57 0.78
CA MET A 32 -10.73 9.04 0.83
C MET A 32 -9.74 7.87 0.96
N HIS A 33 -10.01 6.87 1.80
CA HIS A 33 -9.17 5.68 1.93
C HIS A 33 -9.07 4.91 0.60
N ILE A 34 -10.18 4.71 -0.10
CA ILE A 34 -10.17 4.05 -1.41
C ILE A 34 -9.37 4.88 -2.42
N GLY A 35 -9.62 6.19 -2.50
CA GLY A 35 -8.94 7.09 -3.43
C GLY A 35 -7.43 7.17 -3.22
N ILE A 36 -6.98 7.31 -1.98
CA ILE A 36 -5.55 7.32 -1.63
C ILE A 36 -4.93 5.96 -1.93
N GLY A 37 -5.61 4.85 -1.64
CA GLY A 37 -5.18 3.50 -1.99
C GLY A 37 -4.99 3.32 -3.50
N GLY A 38 -5.93 3.82 -4.31
CA GLY A 38 -5.84 3.84 -5.78
C GLY A 38 -4.61 4.59 -6.27
N LEU A 39 -4.40 5.82 -5.78
CA LEU A 39 -3.23 6.63 -6.14
C LEU A 39 -1.91 5.96 -5.73
N ALA A 40 -1.84 5.39 -4.53
CA ALA A 40 -0.66 4.67 -4.05
C ALA A 40 -0.33 3.47 -4.96
N ALA A 41 -1.33 2.68 -5.34
CA ALA A 41 -1.14 1.53 -6.24
C ALA A 41 -0.65 1.96 -7.63
N ILE A 42 -1.25 2.99 -8.23
CA ILE A 42 -0.82 3.53 -9.53
C ILE A 42 0.63 4.01 -9.46
N ILE A 43 0.98 4.79 -8.45
CA ILE A 43 2.33 5.32 -8.29
C ILE A 43 3.32 4.18 -8.06
N ALA A 44 3.01 3.18 -7.24
CA ALA A 44 3.86 2.02 -7.04
C ALA A 44 4.13 1.27 -8.35
N LEU A 45 3.10 1.03 -9.16
CA LEU A 45 3.20 0.34 -10.46
C LEU A 45 4.06 1.08 -11.48
N LEU A 46 4.01 2.42 -11.49
CA LEU A 46 4.75 3.26 -12.42
C LEU A 46 6.19 3.51 -11.95
N LEU A 47 6.36 3.88 -10.68
CA LEU A 47 7.64 4.29 -10.11
C LEU A 47 8.63 3.13 -9.99
N LEU A 48 8.15 1.97 -9.52
CA LEU A 48 9.01 0.83 -9.19
C LEU A 48 9.38 -0.01 -10.41
N LYS A 49 8.87 0.33 -11.61
CA LYS A 49 9.17 -0.38 -12.86
C LYS A 49 10.62 -0.24 -13.29
N SER A 50 11.25 0.92 -13.06
CA SER A 50 12.46 1.32 -13.80
C SER A 50 13.44 2.13 -12.94
N THR A 51 13.81 1.65 -11.75
CA THR A 51 14.90 2.29 -10.98
C THR A 51 16.22 1.59 -11.28
N GLN A 52 17.24 2.34 -11.70
CA GLN A 52 18.58 1.83 -12.02
C GLN A 52 19.35 1.33 -10.79
N ALA A 53 18.80 1.51 -9.59
CA ALA A 53 19.43 1.09 -8.35
C ALA A 53 19.51 -0.45 -8.25
N PRO A 54 20.57 -1.00 -7.64
CA PRO A 54 20.77 -2.44 -7.42
C PRO A 54 19.87 -2.98 -6.30
N VAL A 55 18.58 -2.66 -6.34
CA VAL A 55 17.57 -3.23 -5.44
C VAL A 55 17.25 -4.64 -5.91
N ASN A 56 17.16 -5.58 -4.97
CA ASN A 56 16.77 -6.97 -5.25
C ASN A 56 15.49 -7.01 -6.11
N ALA A 57 15.53 -7.72 -7.24
CA ALA A 57 14.45 -7.74 -8.22
C ALA A 57 13.13 -8.27 -7.63
N GLY A 58 13.20 -9.28 -6.76
CA GLY A 58 12.04 -9.86 -6.08
C GLY A 58 11.40 -8.87 -5.10
N LEU A 59 12.22 -8.20 -4.27
CA LEU A 59 11.74 -7.16 -3.34
C LEU A 59 11.05 -6.01 -4.09
N ARG A 60 11.64 -5.59 -5.22
CA ARG A 60 11.07 -4.53 -6.06
C ARG A 60 9.75 -4.94 -6.68
N ALA A 61 9.66 -6.15 -7.24
CA ALA A 61 8.42 -6.67 -7.78
C ALA A 61 7.33 -6.75 -6.69
N ALA A 62 7.69 -7.26 -5.51
CA ALA A 62 6.78 -7.32 -4.37
C ALA A 62 6.30 -5.91 -3.95
N ALA A 63 7.21 -4.95 -3.76
CA ALA A 63 6.87 -3.56 -3.44
C ALA A 63 5.99 -2.88 -4.51
N ARG A 64 6.17 -3.27 -5.78
CA ARG A 64 5.42 -2.75 -6.92
C ARG A 64 3.98 -3.23 -6.94
N PHE A 65 3.75 -4.51 -6.68
CA PHE A 65 2.43 -5.13 -6.84
C PHE A 65 1.66 -5.26 -5.54
N MET A 66 2.30 -5.28 -4.37
CA MET A 66 1.61 -5.46 -3.09
C MET A 66 0.55 -4.38 -2.79
N PRO A 67 0.79 -3.08 -3.07
CA PRO A 67 -0.26 -2.06 -2.92
C PRO A 67 -1.49 -2.34 -3.79
N LEU A 68 -1.30 -2.87 -5.00
CA LEU A 68 -2.39 -3.27 -5.88
C LEU A 68 -3.15 -4.46 -5.30
N VAL A 69 -2.46 -5.48 -4.79
CA VAL A 69 -3.09 -6.63 -4.12
C VAL A 69 -3.98 -6.16 -2.96
N ALA A 70 -3.46 -5.29 -2.10
CA ALA A 70 -4.22 -4.76 -0.98
C ALA A 70 -5.47 -3.98 -1.44
N LEU A 71 -5.34 -3.15 -2.48
CA LEU A 71 -6.43 -2.41 -3.08
C LEU A 71 -7.52 -3.34 -3.67
N LEU A 72 -7.12 -4.37 -4.42
CA LEU A 72 -8.07 -5.29 -5.05
C LEU A 72 -8.87 -6.07 -4.02
N ILE A 73 -8.24 -6.52 -2.93
CA ILE A 73 -8.96 -7.17 -1.83
C ILE A 73 -9.91 -6.17 -1.17
N GLY A 74 -9.46 -4.93 -0.93
CA GLY A 74 -10.28 -3.88 -0.34
C GLY A 74 -11.51 -3.52 -1.18
N LEU A 75 -11.34 -3.41 -2.50
CA LEU A 75 -12.44 -3.16 -3.45
C LEU A 75 -13.40 -4.34 -3.53
N ALA A 76 -12.90 -5.57 -3.60
CA ALA A 76 -13.75 -6.76 -3.59
C ALA A 76 -14.60 -6.85 -2.32
N ARG A 77 -14.06 -6.43 -1.16
CA ARG A 77 -14.84 -6.27 0.06
C ARG A 77 -15.85 -5.12 -0.01
N TYR A 78 -15.46 -3.98 -0.58
CA TYR A 78 -16.33 -2.80 -0.70
C TYR A 78 -17.57 -3.07 -1.54
N PHE A 79 -17.46 -3.92 -2.58
CA PHE A 79 -18.57 -4.36 -3.42
C PHE A 79 -19.25 -5.64 -2.93
N ASP A 80 -19.01 -6.05 -1.68
CA ASP A 80 -19.58 -7.25 -1.04
C ASP A 80 -19.26 -8.57 -1.78
N TRP A 81 -18.22 -8.63 -2.63
CA TRP A 81 -17.77 -9.87 -3.26
C TRP A 81 -16.99 -10.77 -2.30
N LEU A 82 -16.36 -10.18 -1.28
CA LEU A 82 -15.65 -10.87 -0.20
C LEU A 82 -16.18 -10.38 1.14
N ILE A 83 -16.93 -11.23 1.85
CA ILE A 83 -17.67 -10.81 3.06
C ILE A 83 -17.07 -11.41 4.34
N ASP A 84 -16.33 -12.51 4.20
CA ASP A 84 -15.84 -13.30 5.32
C ASP A 84 -14.80 -12.56 6.20
N PRO A 85 -14.67 -12.90 7.49
CA PRO A 85 -13.71 -12.26 8.39
C PRO A 85 -12.25 -12.46 7.98
N PHE A 86 -11.94 -13.57 7.29
CA PHE A 86 -10.56 -13.86 6.89
C PHE A 86 -10.07 -12.88 5.82
N THR A 87 -10.88 -12.57 4.81
CA THR A 87 -10.53 -11.59 3.78
C THR A 87 -10.40 -10.17 4.32
N TYR A 88 -11.07 -9.83 5.43
CA TYR A 88 -10.85 -8.58 6.15
C TYR A 88 -9.42 -8.51 6.70
N TRP A 89 -9.00 -9.53 7.45
CA TRP A 89 -7.64 -9.56 8.00
C TRP A 89 -6.59 -9.69 6.90
N LEU A 90 -6.89 -10.41 5.83
CA LEU A 90 -6.01 -10.49 4.66
C LEU A 90 -5.78 -9.11 4.04
N HIS A 91 -6.84 -8.30 3.88
CA HIS A 91 -6.70 -6.92 3.43
C HIS A 91 -5.81 -6.09 4.36
N VAL A 92 -6.06 -6.13 5.67
CA VAL A 92 -5.27 -5.39 6.67
C VAL A 92 -3.79 -5.78 6.61
N LEU A 93 -3.49 -7.08 6.65
CA LEU A 93 -2.13 -7.61 6.59
C LEU A 93 -1.45 -7.25 5.27
N SER A 94 -2.18 -7.36 4.15
CA SER A 94 -1.65 -7.01 2.83
C SER A 94 -1.25 -5.53 2.75
N GLY A 95 -2.03 -4.63 3.37
CA GLY A 95 -1.71 -3.22 3.49
C GLY A 95 -0.43 -2.97 4.30
N ILE A 96 -0.30 -3.61 5.46
CA ILE A 96 0.91 -3.50 6.31
C ILE A 96 2.15 -4.01 5.56
N ILE A 97 2.05 -5.17 4.91
CA ILE A 97 3.12 -5.75 4.12
C ILE A 97 3.51 -4.81 2.97
N ALA A 98 2.53 -4.18 2.30
CA ALA A 98 2.80 -3.22 1.23
C ALA A 98 3.65 -2.04 1.72
N VAL A 99 3.34 -1.47 2.90
CA VAL A 99 4.17 -0.41 3.50
C VAL A 99 5.60 -0.91 3.75
N GLY A 100 5.74 -2.07 4.39
CA GLY A 100 7.06 -2.64 4.71
C GLY A 100 7.93 -2.89 3.47
N LEU A 101 7.34 -3.46 2.41
CA LEU A 101 8.03 -3.74 1.15
C LEU A 101 8.48 -2.45 0.45
N VAL A 102 7.63 -1.43 0.40
CA VAL A 102 7.94 -0.15 -0.24
C VAL A 102 9.03 0.60 0.54
N GLU A 103 8.97 0.59 1.88
CA GLU A 103 10.01 1.17 2.73
C GLU A 103 11.35 0.43 2.57
N ALA A 104 11.33 -0.91 2.52
CA ALA A 104 12.52 -1.73 2.35
C ALA A 104 13.18 -1.48 0.98
N ALA A 105 12.39 -1.45 -0.10
CA ALA A 105 12.87 -1.15 -1.45
C ALA A 105 13.46 0.26 -1.53
N GLY A 106 12.75 1.27 -1.01
CA GLY A 106 13.25 2.64 -0.97
C GLY A 106 14.50 2.79 -0.08
N GLY A 107 14.61 2.00 1.00
CA GLY A 107 15.78 1.96 1.86
C GLY A 107 17.02 1.39 1.18
N GLN A 108 16.86 0.33 0.38
CA GLN A 108 17.95 -0.21 -0.44
C GLN A 108 18.41 0.80 -1.49
N GLU A 109 17.48 1.46 -2.18
CA GLU A 109 17.81 2.48 -3.20
C GLU A 109 18.60 3.65 -2.60
N ARG A 110 18.18 4.17 -1.44
CA ARG A 110 18.89 5.24 -0.73
C ARG A 110 20.30 4.85 -0.27
N ARG A 111 20.50 3.59 0.14
CA ARG A 111 21.83 3.09 0.53
C ARG A 111 22.75 2.99 -0.68
N ALA A 112 22.25 2.49 -1.80
CA ALA A 112 23.01 2.38 -3.04
C ALA A 112 23.42 3.74 -3.65
N GLN A 113 22.66 4.81 -3.38
CA GLN A 113 23.01 6.17 -3.81
C GLN A 113 24.09 6.84 -2.93
N ARG A 114 24.41 6.27 -1.76
CA ARG A 114 25.40 6.81 -0.81
C ARG A 114 26.74 6.10 -0.85
N SER A 115 26.81 4.94 -1.52
CA SER A 115 28.02 4.15 -1.77
C SER A 115 28.61 4.51 -3.12
#